data_AF-A0A448ZSW5-F1
#
_entry.id   AF-A0A448ZSW5-F1
#
_cell.length_a   1.000
_cell.length_b   1.000
_cell.length_c   1.000
_cell.angle_alpha   90.00
_cell.angle_beta   90.00
_cell.angle_gamma   90.00
#
_symmetry.space_group_name_H-M   'P 1'
#
loop_
_entity.id
_entity.type
_entity.pdbx_description
1 polymer ?
#
loop_
_entity_poly.entity_id
_entity_poly.type
_entity_poly.pdbx_seq_one_letter_code
_entity_poly.pdbx_strand_id
1 'polypeptide(L)'
;MVFILRSTTVLLLLVAVNMNGETLGFSLTMSSTSLDKGSAAKPLEKKKVAVFGTGGYLGGCAYGFLQRAGSLYGTGIDGVGAPRAIVATSFGSANLNSVLSKNFVLAQADESYIRLTDMTSSESIQSKLRGFDAAVLATRYSFKTLPITMGSYGKGPNDKTREFFMDQPRSATTKLMQDPEYSDQVFLDTLEACKNSKKLKKLIVVETDAEFDAEESFVGDKYIQALEESEIPYTYIRPIGRMENIENFTFKKGVQTNLNIGRANSVEELWPVENKPIYREHIAAVCVQSLMTLGWEENQVIQVDQSPDVLDVDVKKVNTGKEWCVNSSIIQNSLAALS
;
A
#
# COMPACT_ATOMS: atom_id res chain seq x y z
N MET A 1 37.89 -6.40 -33.18
CA MET A 1 37.80 -7.86 -32.98
C MET A 1 36.89 -8.08 -31.79
N VAL A 2 35.68 -8.59 -31.99
CA VAL A 2 34.65 -8.74 -30.94
C VAL A 2 34.71 -10.18 -30.44
N PHE A 3 34.99 -10.37 -29.15
CA PHE A 3 34.84 -11.67 -28.49
C PHE A 3 33.46 -11.71 -27.83
N ILE A 4 32.66 -12.72 -28.16
CA ILE A 4 31.39 -13.01 -27.48
C ILE A 4 31.64 -14.21 -26.56
N LEU A 5 31.74 -13.96 -25.27
CA LEU A 5 31.74 -14.98 -24.23
C LEU A 5 30.30 -15.22 -23.76
N ARG A 6 29.83 -16.47 -23.85
CA ARG A 6 28.54 -16.92 -23.30
C ARG A 6 28.66 -17.09 -21.79
N SER A 7 28.29 -16.08 -21.02
CA SER A 7 27.76 -16.19 -19.65
C SER A 7 27.18 -14.84 -19.23
N THR A 8 26.06 -14.86 -18.51
CA THR A 8 25.24 -13.70 -18.12
C THR A 8 25.99 -12.72 -17.21
N THR A 9 26.75 -11.81 -17.80
CA THR A 9 27.14 -10.51 -17.22
C THR A 9 27.45 -9.57 -18.38
N VAL A 10 26.55 -8.64 -18.69
CA VAL A 10 26.82 -7.62 -19.71
C VAL A 10 27.60 -6.48 -19.04
N LEU A 11 28.92 -6.55 -19.08
CA LEU A 11 29.80 -5.44 -18.74
C LEU A 11 29.87 -4.53 -19.98
N LEU A 12 29.19 -3.39 -19.94
CA LEU A 12 29.25 -2.40 -21.02
C LEU A 12 30.47 -1.49 -20.81
N LEU A 13 31.59 -1.80 -21.48
CA LEU A 13 32.80 -0.98 -21.44
C LEU A 13 32.72 0.08 -22.55
N LEU A 14 32.52 1.35 -22.20
CA LEU A 14 32.65 2.48 -23.11
C LEU A 14 34.10 2.95 -23.10
N VAL A 15 34.85 2.64 -24.16
CA VAL A 15 36.23 3.12 -24.33
C VAL A 15 36.20 4.38 -25.20
N ALA A 16 36.43 5.54 -24.60
CA ALA A 16 36.75 6.76 -25.34
C ALA A 16 38.28 6.84 -25.50
N VAL A 17 38.77 6.75 -26.73
CA VAL A 17 40.20 6.89 -27.04
C VAL A 17 40.50 8.36 -27.29
N ASN A 18 41.26 8.99 -26.39
CA ASN A 18 41.84 10.31 -26.62
C ASN A 18 43.20 10.16 -27.33
N MET A 19 43.53 11.04 -28.27
CA MET A 19 44.66 10.89 -29.20
C MET A 19 46.08 11.02 -28.59
N ASN A 20 46.22 11.01 -27.27
CA ASN A 20 47.52 11.17 -26.59
C ASN A 20 47.99 9.94 -25.80
N GLY A 21 47.47 8.74 -26.09
CA GLY A 21 48.11 7.49 -25.64
C GLY A 21 48.03 7.18 -24.15
N GLU A 22 47.25 7.91 -23.37
CA GLU A 22 46.97 7.60 -21.96
C GLU A 22 45.56 7.01 -21.81
N THR A 23 45.50 5.73 -21.47
CA THR A 23 44.25 5.03 -21.13
C THR A 23 43.69 5.56 -19.81
N LEU A 24 42.67 6.43 -19.89
CA LEU A 24 41.83 6.75 -18.74
C LEU A 24 40.84 5.59 -18.49
N GLY A 25 41.24 4.67 -17.62
CA GLY A 25 40.36 3.62 -17.12
C GLY A 25 39.30 4.21 -16.19
N PHE A 26 38.12 4.54 -16.72
CA PHE A 26 36.94 4.76 -15.89
C PHE A 26 36.44 3.41 -15.38
N SER A 27 36.87 3.03 -14.18
CA SER A 27 36.20 1.96 -13.43
C SER A 27 34.92 2.53 -12.84
N LEU A 28 33.78 2.24 -13.47
CA LEU A 28 32.49 2.32 -12.80
C LEU A 28 32.43 1.16 -11.81
N THR A 29 33.00 1.35 -10.62
CA THR A 29 32.64 0.55 -9.46
C THR A 29 31.17 0.84 -9.18
N MET A 30 30.29 0.00 -9.71
CA MET A 30 28.97 -0.18 -9.12
C MET A 30 29.22 -0.63 -7.69
N SER A 31 29.10 0.32 -6.76
CA SER A 31 29.03 0.05 -5.34
C SER A 31 27.80 -0.81 -5.13
N SER A 32 27.98 -2.13 -5.18
CA SER A 32 27.05 -3.11 -4.63
C SER A 32 27.09 -3.00 -3.11
N THR A 33 26.59 -1.89 -2.58
CA THR A 33 26.17 -1.84 -1.19
C THR A 33 24.91 -2.69 -1.11
N SER A 34 25.12 -3.93 -0.67
CA SER A 34 24.10 -4.88 -0.27
C SER A 34 23.15 -4.25 0.76
N LEU A 35 21.99 -3.81 0.28
CA LEU A 35 20.74 -3.70 1.03
C LEU A 35 19.64 -4.22 0.10
N ASP A 36 19.74 -5.50 -0.27
CA ASP A 36 18.76 -6.21 -1.09
C ASP A 36 17.54 -6.64 -0.25
N LYS A 37 16.86 -5.68 0.39
CA LYS A 37 15.52 -5.90 0.94
C LYS A 37 14.62 -4.77 0.44
N GLY A 38 13.52 -5.16 -0.23
CA GLY A 38 12.60 -4.28 -0.94
C GLY A 38 12.69 -4.33 -2.48
N SER A 39 11.94 -5.24 -3.12
CA SER A 39 12.02 -5.46 -4.58
C SER A 39 11.18 -4.48 -5.41
N ALA A 40 10.18 -3.83 -4.79
CA ALA A 40 9.19 -3.05 -5.53
C ALA A 40 9.73 -1.74 -6.10
N ALA A 41 10.80 -1.21 -5.52
CA ALA A 41 11.34 0.08 -5.94
C ALA A 41 12.32 -0.01 -7.13
N LYS A 42 12.76 -1.21 -7.52
CA LYS A 42 13.72 -1.38 -8.62
C LYS A 42 13.01 -1.17 -9.97
N PRO A 43 13.44 -0.22 -10.83
CA PRO A 43 12.76 0.08 -12.10
C PRO A 43 12.60 -1.10 -13.05
N LEU A 44 13.52 -2.08 -12.98
CA LEU A 44 13.51 -3.30 -13.79
C LEU A 44 12.57 -4.38 -13.25
N GLU A 45 12.08 -4.26 -12.01
CA GLU A 45 11.25 -5.26 -11.34
C GLU A 45 9.85 -4.73 -11.07
N LYS A 46 9.14 -4.35 -12.14
CA LYS A 46 7.78 -3.82 -12.02
C LYS A 46 6.79 -4.76 -11.35
N LYS A 47 6.34 -4.39 -10.14
CA LYS A 47 5.28 -4.96 -9.33
C LYS A 47 4.00 -4.15 -9.48
N LYS A 48 2.93 -4.80 -9.91
CA LYS A 48 1.61 -4.18 -9.97
C LYS A 48 0.91 -4.37 -8.62
N VAL A 49 0.45 -3.27 -8.03
CA VAL A 49 -0.20 -3.26 -6.72
C VAL A 49 -1.70 -2.97 -6.85
N ALA A 50 -2.53 -3.78 -6.20
CA ALA A 50 -3.96 -3.52 -6.05
C ALA A 50 -4.23 -2.97 -4.64
N VAL A 51 -5.17 -2.04 -4.50
CA VAL A 51 -5.59 -1.48 -3.21
C VAL A 51 -7.09 -1.66 -3.08
N PHE A 52 -7.50 -2.28 -1.98
CA PHE A 52 -8.90 -2.54 -1.66
C PHE A 52 -9.52 -1.39 -0.88
N GLY A 53 -10.81 -1.13 -1.11
CA GLY A 53 -11.58 -0.15 -0.34
C GLY A 53 -11.08 1.29 -0.51
N THR A 54 -10.53 1.64 -1.68
CA THR A 54 -9.92 2.95 -1.97
C THR A 54 -10.89 4.14 -1.91
N GLY A 55 -12.20 3.89 -1.84
CA GLY A 55 -13.18 4.93 -1.53
C GLY A 55 -13.11 5.41 -0.07
N GLY A 56 -12.46 4.66 0.82
CA GLY A 56 -12.11 5.08 2.16
C GLY A 56 -10.90 6.02 2.17
N TYR A 57 -10.76 6.82 3.22
CA TYR A 57 -9.72 7.83 3.28
C TYR A 57 -8.32 7.22 3.39
N LEU A 58 -8.14 6.21 4.25
CA LEU A 58 -6.88 5.48 4.39
C LEU A 58 -6.46 4.81 3.07
N GLY A 59 -7.38 4.06 2.44
CA GLY A 59 -7.13 3.41 1.15
C GLY A 59 -6.86 4.39 0.01
N GLY A 60 -7.57 5.52 -0.02
CA GLY A 60 -7.33 6.60 -0.99
C GLY A 60 -5.97 7.26 -0.82
N CYS A 61 -5.52 7.47 0.42
CA CYS A 61 -4.17 7.98 0.71
C CYS A 61 -3.08 6.98 0.29
N ALA A 62 -3.24 5.70 0.60
CA ALA A 62 -2.30 4.65 0.18
C ALA A 62 -2.20 4.59 -1.35
N TYR A 63 -3.35 4.64 -2.04
CA TYR A 63 -3.41 4.68 -3.51
C TYR A 63 -2.70 5.90 -4.09
N GLY A 64 -2.97 7.10 -3.55
CA GLY A 64 -2.32 8.34 -4.01
C GLY A 64 -0.80 8.33 -3.81
N PHE A 65 -0.33 7.78 -2.69
CA PHE A 65 1.10 7.59 -2.45
C PHE A 65 1.75 6.58 -3.40
N LEU A 66 1.06 5.48 -3.74
CA LEU A 66 1.55 4.53 -4.75
C LEU A 66 1.70 5.19 -6.12
N GLN A 67 0.72 5.98 -6.57
CA GLN A 67 0.81 6.73 -7.83
C GLN A 67 2.00 7.70 -7.83
N ARG A 68 2.22 8.40 -6.70
CA ARG A 68 3.37 9.29 -6.53
C ARG A 68 4.70 8.53 -6.58
N ALA A 69 4.81 7.40 -5.89
CA ALA A 69 6.02 6.57 -5.90
C ALA A 69 6.32 5.99 -7.29
N GLY A 70 5.28 5.56 -8.01
CA GLY A 70 5.37 5.11 -9.40
C GLY A 70 5.87 6.20 -10.34
N SER A 71 5.23 7.37 -10.30
CA SER A 71 5.58 8.53 -11.14
C SER A 71 6.99 9.05 -10.88
N LEU A 72 7.40 9.14 -9.60
CA LEU A 72 8.63 9.82 -9.23
C LEU A 72 9.89 9.03 -9.60
N TYR A 73 9.85 7.74 -9.34
CA TYR A 73 11.04 6.91 -9.43
C TYR A 73 11.03 6.01 -10.66
N GLY A 74 9.97 6.09 -11.49
CA GLY A 74 9.70 5.09 -12.53
C GLY A 74 9.72 3.67 -11.96
N THR A 75 9.37 3.55 -10.66
CA THR A 75 9.65 2.36 -9.85
C THR A 75 8.85 1.18 -10.34
N GLY A 76 9.28 0.03 -9.84
CA GLY A 76 8.57 -1.20 -10.03
C GLY A 76 7.08 -1.13 -9.66
N ILE A 77 6.71 -0.31 -8.69
CA ILE A 77 5.38 -0.25 -8.06
C ILE A 77 4.23 0.15 -9.01
N ASP A 78 4.58 0.67 -10.19
CA ASP A 78 3.62 1.16 -11.17
C ASP A 78 3.92 0.62 -12.59
N GLY A 79 2.85 0.18 -13.26
CA GLY A 79 2.83 -0.32 -14.62
C GLY A 79 1.47 -0.01 -15.27
N VAL A 80 1.32 -0.27 -16.57
CA VAL A 80 0.07 0.07 -17.30
C VAL A 80 -1.17 -0.48 -16.57
N GLY A 81 -2.02 0.44 -16.08
CA GLY A 81 -3.23 0.14 -15.30
C GLY A 81 -3.00 -0.24 -13.83
N ALA A 82 -1.89 0.17 -13.23
CA ALA A 82 -1.57 0.08 -11.80
C ALA A 82 -1.23 1.50 -11.23
N PRO A 83 -1.24 1.72 -9.90
CA PRO A 83 -1.93 0.90 -8.93
C PRO A 83 -3.42 0.76 -9.29
N ARG A 84 -4.02 -0.38 -8.93
CA ARG A 84 -5.42 -0.68 -9.22
C ARG A 84 -6.28 -0.47 -8.00
N ALA A 85 -7.33 0.34 -8.15
CA ALA A 85 -8.33 0.57 -7.14
C ALA A 85 -9.43 -0.50 -7.24
N ILE A 86 -9.66 -1.23 -6.15
CA ILE A 86 -10.76 -2.19 -6.02
C ILE A 86 -11.85 -1.57 -5.14
N VAL A 87 -13.03 -1.39 -5.74
CA VAL A 87 -14.24 -0.85 -5.09
C VAL A 87 -15.45 -1.62 -5.61
N ALA A 88 -16.61 -1.55 -4.92
CA ALA A 88 -17.79 -2.27 -5.37
C ALA A 88 -18.63 -1.47 -6.38
N THR A 89 -18.65 -0.14 -6.27
CA THR A 89 -19.53 0.75 -7.06
C THR A 89 -18.80 2.01 -7.56
N SER A 90 -19.44 2.75 -8.46
CA SER A 90 -18.95 4.07 -8.89
C SER A 90 -18.91 5.10 -7.75
N PHE A 91 -19.59 4.86 -6.64
CA PHE A 91 -19.50 5.72 -5.46
C PHE A 91 -18.11 5.64 -4.81
N GLY A 92 -17.54 4.44 -4.68
CA GLY A 92 -16.16 4.26 -4.23
C GLY A 92 -15.16 4.96 -5.15
N SER A 93 -15.38 4.88 -6.47
CA SER A 93 -14.60 5.61 -7.49
C SER A 93 -14.65 7.13 -7.31
N ALA A 94 -15.84 7.68 -7.10
CA ALA A 94 -16.02 9.12 -6.90
C ALA A 94 -15.32 9.59 -5.61
N ASN A 95 -15.46 8.83 -4.52
CA ASN A 95 -14.79 9.13 -3.26
C ASN A 95 -13.26 9.08 -3.38
N LEU A 96 -12.71 8.07 -4.06
CA LEU A 96 -11.28 7.99 -4.33
C LEU A 96 -10.79 9.28 -5.02
N ASN A 97 -11.43 9.68 -6.12
CA ASN A 97 -11.03 10.88 -6.84
C ASN A 97 -11.22 12.17 -6.01
N SER A 98 -12.17 12.20 -5.07
CA SER A 98 -12.28 13.29 -4.09
C SER A 98 -11.08 13.34 -3.12
N VAL A 99 -10.55 12.19 -2.70
CA VAL A 99 -9.33 12.13 -1.88
C VAL A 99 -8.12 12.55 -2.71
N LEU A 100 -7.98 12.05 -3.94
CA LEU A 100 -6.83 12.36 -4.80
C LEU A 100 -6.77 13.84 -5.16
N SER A 101 -7.87 14.40 -5.69
CA SER A 101 -7.93 15.81 -6.12
C SER A 101 -7.59 16.81 -5.01
N LYS A 102 -7.94 16.48 -3.76
CA LYS A 102 -7.66 17.34 -2.61
C LYS A 102 -6.24 17.19 -2.06
N ASN A 103 -5.71 15.97 -2.01
CA ASN A 103 -4.49 15.67 -1.24
C ASN A 103 -3.27 15.38 -2.12
N PHE A 104 -3.46 14.98 -3.38
CA PHE A 104 -2.43 14.47 -4.29
C PHE A 104 -2.51 15.17 -5.65
N VAL A 105 -1.71 16.23 -5.82
CA VAL A 105 -1.66 17.00 -7.07
C VAL A 105 -1.26 16.10 -8.24
N LEU A 106 -2.05 16.13 -9.32
CA LEU A 106 -1.92 15.30 -10.53
C LEU A 106 -2.19 13.79 -10.35
N ALA A 107 -2.62 13.35 -9.18
CA ALA A 107 -3.13 11.99 -9.00
C ALA A 107 -4.60 11.91 -9.43
N GLN A 108 -4.94 10.87 -10.19
CA GLN A 108 -6.31 10.59 -10.62
C GLN A 108 -6.47 9.10 -10.87
N ALA A 109 -7.69 8.59 -10.70
CA ALA A 109 -8.04 7.23 -11.04
C ALA A 109 -9.23 7.26 -12.01
N ASP A 110 -8.94 7.12 -13.31
CA ASP A 110 -9.98 6.90 -14.31
C ASP A 110 -10.45 5.43 -14.31
N GLU A 111 -11.43 5.11 -15.16
CA GLU A 111 -12.01 3.77 -15.27
C GLU A 111 -10.98 2.68 -15.60
N SER A 112 -9.85 3.03 -16.22
CA SER A 112 -8.79 2.06 -16.54
C SER A 112 -8.06 1.57 -15.29
N TYR A 113 -8.02 2.37 -14.22
CA TYR A 113 -7.38 2.04 -12.94
C TYR A 113 -8.35 1.47 -11.90
N ILE A 114 -9.66 1.59 -12.14
CA ILE A 114 -10.71 1.19 -11.19
C ILE A 114 -11.34 -0.13 -11.63
N ARG A 115 -11.52 -1.07 -10.69
CA ARG A 115 -12.27 -2.30 -10.93
C ARG A 115 -13.42 -2.41 -9.95
N LEU A 116 -14.62 -2.24 -10.51
CA LEU A 116 -15.86 -2.58 -9.84
C LEU A 116 -15.90 -4.10 -9.63
N THR A 117 -16.07 -4.54 -8.39
CA THR A 117 -15.90 -5.93 -7.98
C THR A 117 -17.03 -6.35 -7.05
N ASP A 118 -17.59 -7.52 -7.31
CA ASP A 118 -18.48 -8.17 -6.34
C ASP A 118 -17.63 -8.78 -5.23
N MET A 119 -17.71 -8.21 -4.03
CA MET A 119 -16.88 -8.61 -2.89
C MET A 119 -17.41 -9.83 -2.13
N THR A 120 -18.58 -10.36 -2.52
CA THR A 120 -19.15 -11.60 -1.98
C THR A 120 -18.79 -12.83 -2.82
N SER A 121 -17.83 -12.69 -3.74
CA SER A 121 -17.45 -13.74 -4.68
C SER A 121 -15.93 -13.72 -4.85
N SER A 122 -15.27 -14.75 -4.33
CA SER A 122 -13.82 -14.91 -4.46
C SER A 122 -13.38 -15.02 -5.92
N GLU A 123 -14.19 -15.63 -6.79
CA GLU A 123 -13.96 -15.67 -8.24
C GLU A 123 -13.96 -14.27 -8.89
N SER A 124 -14.93 -13.43 -8.52
CA SER A 124 -15.01 -12.03 -8.97
C SER A 124 -13.74 -11.28 -8.53
N ILE A 125 -13.34 -11.38 -7.26
CA ILE A 125 -12.14 -10.74 -6.73
C ILE A 125 -10.88 -11.24 -7.46
N GLN A 126 -10.73 -12.56 -7.60
CA GLN A 126 -9.60 -13.21 -8.27
C GLN A 126 -9.44 -12.69 -9.70
N SER A 127 -10.55 -12.54 -10.44
CA SER A 127 -10.54 -12.02 -11.80
C SER A 127 -9.96 -10.60 -11.90
N LYS A 128 -10.18 -9.76 -10.87
CA LYS A 128 -9.69 -8.37 -10.85
C LYS A 128 -8.26 -8.25 -10.37
N LEU A 129 -7.80 -9.20 -9.55
CA LEU A 129 -6.42 -9.35 -9.10
C LEU A 129 -5.50 -10.02 -10.14
N ARG A 130 -6.07 -10.62 -11.20
CA ARG A 130 -5.27 -11.27 -12.24
C ARG A 130 -4.20 -10.31 -12.79
N GLY A 131 -2.95 -10.75 -12.68
CA GLY A 131 -1.80 -10.02 -13.19
C GLY A 131 -1.13 -9.08 -12.19
N PHE A 132 -1.64 -8.96 -10.96
CA PHE A 132 -1.04 -8.19 -9.87
C PHE A 132 -0.05 -9.00 -9.06
N ASP A 133 0.93 -8.33 -8.49
CA ASP A 133 2.03 -8.93 -7.71
C ASP A 133 1.83 -8.70 -6.21
N ALA A 134 1.12 -7.65 -5.81
CA ALA A 134 0.77 -7.39 -4.42
C ALA A 134 -0.61 -6.77 -4.25
N ALA A 135 -1.17 -6.90 -3.06
CA ALA A 135 -2.41 -6.24 -2.67
C ALA A 135 -2.29 -5.57 -1.29
N VAL A 136 -2.96 -4.41 -1.15
CA VAL A 136 -3.12 -3.70 0.11
C VAL A 136 -4.57 -3.82 0.54
N LEU A 137 -4.81 -4.34 1.75
CA LEU A 137 -6.13 -4.60 2.31
C LEU A 137 -6.17 -4.20 3.79
N ALA A 138 -7.38 -4.13 4.34
CA ALA A 138 -7.62 -3.87 5.75
C ALA A 138 -8.26 -5.09 6.42
N THR A 139 -8.09 -5.19 7.74
CA THR A 139 -8.79 -6.19 8.56
C THR A 139 -10.30 -5.93 8.58
N ARG A 140 -10.70 -4.67 8.70
CA ARG A 140 -12.10 -4.23 8.68
C ARG A 140 -12.37 -3.13 7.67
N TYR A 141 -13.62 -3.10 7.22
CA TYR A 141 -14.12 -2.09 6.33
C TYR A 141 -15.40 -1.47 6.89
N SER A 142 -15.59 -0.18 6.62
CA SER A 142 -16.91 0.44 6.78
C SER A 142 -17.73 0.23 5.53
N PHE A 143 -19.06 0.10 5.66
CA PHE A 143 -19.92 -0.21 4.52
C PHE A 143 -21.07 0.76 4.29
N LYS A 144 -21.51 0.79 3.03
CA LYS A 144 -22.76 1.42 2.61
C LYS A 144 -23.42 0.59 1.52
N THR A 145 -24.68 0.21 1.73
CA THR A 145 -25.47 -0.46 0.69
C THR A 145 -25.86 0.54 -0.40
N LEU A 146 -25.47 0.27 -1.63
CA LEU A 146 -25.67 1.14 -2.78
C LEU A 146 -26.19 0.34 -3.99
N PRO A 147 -26.93 0.98 -4.92
CA PRO A 147 -27.27 0.37 -6.19
C PRO A 147 -26.03 0.01 -7.01
N ILE A 148 -26.11 -1.07 -7.77
CA ILE A 148 -25.02 -1.49 -8.64
C ILE A 148 -24.96 -0.60 -9.89
N THR A 149 -23.77 -0.09 -10.18
CA THR A 149 -23.55 0.79 -11.33
C THR A 149 -23.68 0.02 -12.64
N MET A 150 -24.63 0.42 -13.49
CA MET A 150 -24.75 0.05 -14.92
C MET A 150 -24.51 -1.43 -15.27
N GLY A 151 -25.08 -2.37 -14.50
CA GLY A 151 -25.01 -3.78 -14.88
C GLY A 151 -23.65 -4.46 -14.56
N SER A 152 -22.87 -3.91 -13.62
CA SER A 152 -21.52 -4.39 -13.34
C SER A 152 -21.49 -5.84 -12.83
N TYR A 153 -20.44 -6.58 -13.21
CA TYR A 153 -20.13 -7.95 -12.77
C TYR A 153 -21.32 -8.93 -12.79
N GLY A 154 -22.20 -8.78 -13.79
CA GLY A 154 -23.31 -9.70 -14.05
C GLY A 154 -24.56 -9.45 -13.19
N LYS A 155 -24.59 -8.38 -12.39
CA LYS A 155 -25.76 -7.94 -11.61
C LYS A 155 -26.52 -6.84 -12.34
N GLY A 156 -27.83 -6.76 -12.18
CA GLY A 156 -28.70 -5.79 -12.85
C GLY A 156 -28.76 -4.41 -12.15
N PRO A 157 -29.37 -3.40 -12.79
CA PRO A 157 -29.46 -2.03 -12.25
C PRO A 157 -30.35 -1.91 -11.00
N ASN A 158 -31.21 -2.89 -10.72
CA ASN A 158 -32.05 -2.94 -9.52
C ASN A 158 -31.37 -3.64 -8.34
N ASP A 159 -30.26 -4.31 -8.59
CA ASP A 159 -29.51 -5.02 -7.55
C ASP A 159 -28.74 -4.01 -6.70
N LYS A 160 -28.57 -4.36 -5.42
CA LYS A 160 -27.77 -3.60 -4.48
C LYS A 160 -26.55 -4.40 -4.09
N THR A 161 -25.45 -3.70 -3.86
CA THR A 161 -24.23 -4.27 -3.30
C THR A 161 -23.79 -3.43 -2.10
N ARG A 162 -22.86 -3.96 -1.33
CA ARG A 162 -22.23 -3.24 -0.23
C ARG A 162 -20.95 -2.62 -0.76
N GLU A 163 -20.94 -1.30 -0.90
CA GLU A 163 -19.70 -0.56 -1.05
C GLU A 163 -18.92 -0.63 0.25
N PHE A 164 -17.61 -0.75 0.14
CA PHE A 164 -16.71 -0.99 1.25
C PHE A 164 -15.56 0.02 1.23
N PHE A 165 -15.19 0.51 2.40
CA PHE A 165 -14.23 1.59 2.59
C PHE A 165 -13.16 1.13 3.56
N MET A 166 -11.89 1.22 3.14
CA MET A 166 -10.76 0.97 4.04
C MET A 166 -10.79 2.04 5.14
N ASP A 167 -11.14 1.60 6.35
CA ASP A 167 -11.45 2.42 7.53
C ASP A 167 -12.71 3.31 7.36
N GLN A 168 -12.67 4.55 6.87
CA GLN A 168 -13.87 5.39 6.67
C GLN A 168 -13.72 6.41 5.52
N PRO A 169 -14.80 6.80 4.82
CA PRO A 169 -14.77 7.91 3.87
C PRO A 169 -14.42 9.23 4.57
N ARG A 170 -13.69 10.11 3.87
CA ARG A 170 -13.27 11.42 4.41
C ARG A 170 -14.42 12.31 4.89
N SER A 171 -15.56 12.23 4.20
CA SER A 171 -16.73 13.09 4.42
C SER A 171 -17.96 12.25 4.74
N ALA A 172 -17.84 11.33 5.71
CA ALA A 172 -18.97 10.53 6.17
C ALA A 172 -20.05 11.42 6.83
N THR A 173 -20.93 12.01 6.02
CA THR A 173 -22.14 12.70 6.48
C THR A 173 -23.27 11.73 6.80
N THR A 174 -23.16 10.49 6.32
CA THR A 174 -24.11 9.40 6.59
C THR A 174 -23.47 8.39 7.52
N LYS A 175 -24.23 7.91 8.51
CA LYS A 175 -23.82 6.82 9.39
C LYS A 175 -23.43 5.59 8.55
N LEU A 176 -22.16 5.21 8.60
CA LEU A 176 -21.67 3.99 7.97
C LEU A 176 -22.20 2.79 8.76
N MET A 177 -22.43 1.68 8.06
CA MET A 177 -22.72 0.42 8.73
C MET A 177 -21.41 -0.21 9.15
N GLN A 178 -21.31 -0.58 10.42
CA GLN A 178 -20.30 -1.50 10.92
C GLN A 178 -20.94 -2.89 10.89
N ASP A 179 -20.34 -3.80 10.13
CA ASP A 179 -20.77 -5.20 10.03
C ASP A 179 -19.51 -6.07 10.11
N PRO A 180 -19.11 -6.47 11.33
CA PRO A 180 -17.94 -7.30 11.57
C PRO A 180 -17.94 -8.60 10.76
N GLU A 181 -19.08 -9.30 10.72
CA GLU A 181 -19.21 -10.58 10.02
C GLU A 181 -19.00 -10.39 8.52
N TYR A 182 -19.55 -9.30 7.96
CA TYR A 182 -19.32 -8.99 6.55
C TYR A 182 -17.88 -8.57 6.26
N SER A 183 -17.22 -7.83 7.16
CA SER A 183 -15.79 -7.52 7.02
C SER A 183 -14.95 -8.78 7.02
N ASP A 184 -15.21 -9.69 7.95
CA ASP A 184 -14.52 -10.97 8.06
C ASP A 184 -14.73 -11.80 6.80
N GLN A 185 -15.96 -11.87 6.27
CA GLN A 185 -16.24 -12.56 5.01
C GLN A 185 -15.47 -11.93 3.84
N VAL A 186 -15.48 -10.60 3.71
CA VAL A 186 -14.74 -9.90 2.64
C VAL A 186 -13.24 -10.16 2.75
N PHE A 187 -12.69 -10.20 3.96
CA PHE A 187 -11.29 -10.52 4.20
C PHE A 187 -10.96 -11.95 3.77
N LEU A 188 -11.75 -12.94 4.22
CA LEU A 188 -11.55 -14.35 3.89
C LEU A 188 -11.74 -14.63 2.38
N ASP A 189 -12.78 -14.08 1.75
CA ASP A 189 -13.00 -14.19 0.31
C ASP A 189 -11.83 -13.56 -0.48
N THR A 190 -11.27 -12.47 0.03
CA THR A 190 -10.09 -11.83 -0.56
C THR A 190 -8.86 -12.72 -0.41
N LEU A 191 -8.61 -13.33 0.75
CA LEU A 191 -7.49 -14.26 0.93
C LEU A 191 -7.61 -15.48 0.03
N GLU A 192 -8.80 -16.07 -0.06
CA GLU A 192 -9.08 -17.19 -0.96
C GLU A 192 -8.81 -16.78 -2.43
N ALA A 193 -9.30 -15.63 -2.86
CA ALA A 193 -9.07 -15.10 -4.20
C ALA A 193 -7.57 -14.85 -4.48
N CYS A 194 -6.84 -14.32 -3.49
CA CYS A 194 -5.40 -14.10 -3.58
C CYS A 194 -4.66 -15.43 -3.73
N LYS A 195 -5.01 -16.44 -2.92
CA LYS A 195 -4.42 -17.79 -2.96
C LYS A 195 -4.67 -18.45 -4.32
N ASN A 196 -5.90 -18.36 -4.80
CA ASN A 196 -6.30 -18.90 -6.10
C ASN A 196 -5.66 -18.15 -7.29
N SER A 197 -5.21 -16.91 -7.12
CA SER A 197 -4.54 -16.16 -8.19
C SER A 197 -3.17 -16.74 -8.55
N LYS A 198 -2.49 -17.44 -7.61
CA LYS A 198 -1.12 -18.00 -7.69
C LYS A 198 -0.01 -17.03 -8.11
N LYS A 199 -0.33 -15.76 -8.39
CA LYS A 199 0.61 -14.74 -8.86
C LYS A 199 0.90 -13.71 -7.79
N LEU A 200 -0.02 -13.50 -6.85
CA LEU A 200 0.19 -12.57 -5.77
C LEU A 200 1.35 -13.05 -4.89
N LYS A 201 2.34 -12.19 -4.69
CA LYS A 201 3.57 -12.48 -3.96
C LYS A 201 3.59 -11.86 -2.58
N LYS A 202 2.83 -10.78 -2.36
CA LYS A 202 2.81 -10.05 -1.10
C LYS A 202 1.45 -9.46 -0.78
N LEU A 203 1.02 -9.62 0.47
CA LEU A 203 -0.09 -8.88 1.06
C LEU A 203 0.45 -7.81 2.02
N ILE A 204 -0.13 -6.61 1.95
CA ILE A 204 0.00 -5.61 3.02
C ILE A 204 -1.38 -5.51 3.67
N VAL A 205 -1.44 -5.82 4.96
CA VAL A 205 -2.69 -5.83 5.74
C VAL A 205 -2.60 -4.76 6.81
N VAL A 206 -3.62 -3.92 6.91
CA VAL A 206 -3.67 -2.84 7.91
C VAL A 206 -4.78 -3.10 8.91
N GLU A 207 -4.44 -3.11 10.18
CA GLU A 207 -5.43 -3.14 11.28
C GLU A 207 -6.14 -1.78 11.35
N THR A 208 -7.47 -1.79 11.40
CA THR A 208 -8.27 -0.55 11.40
C THR A 208 -8.99 -0.29 12.73
N ASP A 209 -9.37 0.97 12.97
CA ASP A 209 -9.92 1.45 14.25
C ASP A 209 -11.14 0.68 14.77
N ALA A 210 -11.91 0.09 13.86
CA ALA A 210 -13.08 -0.71 14.21
C ALA A 210 -12.73 -1.91 15.12
N GLU A 211 -11.45 -2.26 15.26
CA GLU A 211 -10.96 -3.31 16.17
C GLU A 211 -10.74 -2.84 17.60
N PHE A 212 -10.60 -1.54 17.84
CA PHE A 212 -10.35 -0.98 19.18
C PHE A 212 -11.63 -0.84 20.03
N ASP A 213 -12.81 -1.05 19.44
CA ASP A 213 -14.11 -0.94 20.10
C ASP A 213 -14.67 -2.30 20.56
N ALA A 214 -13.98 -3.41 20.29
CA ALA A 214 -14.35 -4.72 20.81
C ALA A 214 -13.76 -4.91 22.22
N GLU A 215 -14.62 -5.03 23.24
CA GLU A 215 -14.22 -5.17 24.65
C GLU A 215 -13.50 -6.52 24.95
N GLU A 216 -13.49 -7.46 24.01
CA GLU A 216 -12.92 -8.80 24.19
C GLU A 216 -12.08 -9.25 22.99
N SER A 217 -10.90 -9.79 23.30
CA SER A 217 -9.88 -10.41 22.43
C SER A 217 -8.94 -9.47 21.68
N PHE A 218 -7.68 -9.90 21.57
CA PHE A 218 -6.69 -9.36 20.63
C PHE A 218 -7.20 -9.62 19.21
N VAL A 219 -8.04 -8.73 18.68
CA VAL A 219 -8.74 -8.98 17.41
C VAL A 219 -7.78 -9.18 16.23
N GLY A 220 -6.53 -8.75 16.36
CA GLY A 220 -5.47 -9.05 15.40
C GLY A 220 -5.16 -10.55 15.23
N ASP A 221 -5.33 -11.35 16.27
CA ASP A 221 -4.91 -12.76 16.29
C ASP A 221 -5.62 -13.59 15.22
N LYS A 222 -6.94 -13.40 15.06
CA LYS A 222 -7.72 -14.15 14.06
C LYS A 222 -7.30 -13.84 12.63
N TYR A 223 -6.93 -12.59 12.33
CA TYR A 223 -6.50 -12.21 10.97
C TYR A 223 -5.07 -12.64 10.70
N ILE A 224 -4.20 -12.57 11.70
CA ILE A 224 -2.84 -13.12 11.61
C ILE A 224 -2.91 -14.63 11.35
N GLN A 225 -3.73 -15.36 12.10
CA GLN A 225 -3.95 -16.79 11.87
C GLN A 225 -4.46 -17.07 10.45
N ALA A 226 -5.49 -16.33 9.99
CA ALA A 226 -6.00 -16.48 8.63
C ALA A 226 -4.94 -16.18 7.54
N LEU A 227 -4.03 -15.23 7.79
CA LEU A 227 -2.91 -14.93 6.90
C LEU A 227 -1.88 -16.06 6.87
N GLU A 228 -1.55 -16.65 8.02
CA GLU A 228 -0.66 -17.81 8.12
C GLU A 228 -1.21 -19.00 7.33
N GLU A 229 -2.51 -19.26 7.42
CA GLU A 229 -3.21 -20.32 6.68
C GLU A 229 -3.30 -20.05 5.16
N SER A 230 -3.18 -18.79 4.74
CA SER A 230 -3.27 -18.40 3.32
C SER A 230 -2.03 -18.79 2.50
N GLU A 231 -0.89 -19.02 3.16
CA GLU A 231 0.42 -19.31 2.55
C GLU A 231 0.94 -18.20 1.62
N ILE A 232 0.40 -16.99 1.72
CA ILE A 232 0.85 -15.82 0.96
C ILE A 232 1.73 -14.96 1.87
N PRO A 233 2.95 -14.59 1.45
CA PRO A 233 3.77 -13.69 2.24
C PRO A 233 3.02 -12.40 2.58
N TYR A 234 3.12 -11.94 3.83
CA TYR A 234 2.39 -10.74 4.27
C TYR A 234 3.23 -9.80 5.13
N THR A 235 2.82 -8.54 5.16
CA THR A 235 3.20 -7.57 6.19
C THR A 235 1.92 -7.08 6.84
N TYR A 236 1.72 -7.45 8.10
CA TYR A 236 0.62 -6.99 8.93
C TYR A 236 1.05 -5.71 9.65
N ILE A 237 0.30 -4.63 9.49
CA ILE A 237 0.60 -3.30 10.04
C ILE A 237 -0.44 -3.01 11.11
N ARG A 238 0.03 -2.93 12.35
CA ARG A 238 -0.79 -2.65 13.53
C ARG A 238 -0.53 -1.25 14.07
N PRO A 239 -1.43 -0.27 13.86
CA PRO A 239 -1.36 1.01 14.54
C PRO A 239 -1.58 0.83 16.05
N ILE A 240 -0.82 1.55 16.88
CA ILE A 240 -0.90 1.47 18.35
C ILE A 240 -1.76 2.59 18.95
N GLY A 241 -2.41 3.37 18.09
CA GLY A 241 -3.28 4.47 18.47
C GLY A 241 -4.58 4.50 17.67
N ARG A 242 -5.52 5.33 18.11
CA ARG A 242 -6.77 5.63 17.38
C ARG A 242 -6.45 6.45 16.15
N MET A 243 -6.93 6.03 14.99
CA MET A 243 -6.60 6.72 13.76
C MET A 243 -7.33 8.06 13.63
N GLU A 244 -6.57 9.09 13.29
CA GLU A 244 -7.06 10.45 13.02
C GLU A 244 -6.64 10.94 11.63
N ASN A 245 -7.30 11.99 11.14
CA ASN A 245 -6.94 12.63 9.87
C ASN A 245 -6.10 13.87 10.15
N ILE A 246 -5.05 14.08 9.36
CA ILE A 246 -4.36 15.37 9.39
C ILE A 246 -5.26 16.43 8.77
N GLU A 247 -5.50 17.50 9.52
CA GLU A 247 -6.31 18.61 9.01
C GLU A 247 -5.63 19.27 7.79
N ASN A 248 -6.41 19.49 6.74
CA ASN A 248 -5.94 20.08 5.49
C ASN A 248 -4.68 19.37 4.94
N PHE A 249 -4.62 18.04 5.06
CA PHE A 249 -3.53 17.24 4.54
C PHE A 249 -3.26 17.50 3.05
N THR A 250 -1.99 17.42 2.66
CA THR A 250 -1.55 17.24 1.28
C THR A 250 -0.29 16.37 1.30
N PHE A 251 0.02 15.66 0.22
CA PHE A 251 1.23 14.83 0.16
C PHE A 251 2.53 15.62 0.45
N LYS A 252 2.52 16.95 0.26
CA LYS A 252 3.66 17.85 0.58
C LYS A 252 3.86 18.05 2.08
N LYS A 253 2.85 17.77 2.91
CA LYS A 253 3.00 17.71 4.37
C LYS A 253 3.64 16.38 4.79
N GLY A 254 3.36 15.31 4.03
CA GLY A 254 3.94 13.98 4.23
C GLY A 254 3.80 13.46 5.66
N VAL A 255 4.85 12.82 6.16
CA VAL A 255 4.94 12.40 7.55
C VAL A 255 5.29 13.61 8.42
N GLN A 256 4.49 13.85 9.46
CA GLN A 256 4.53 15.05 10.29
C GLN A 256 5.07 14.83 11.70
N THR A 257 5.34 13.58 12.09
CA THR A 257 5.88 13.20 13.40
C THR A 257 6.94 12.12 13.19
N ASN A 258 7.76 11.88 14.20
CA ASN A 258 8.60 10.67 14.19
C ASN A 258 7.71 9.43 14.40
N LEU A 259 8.01 8.35 13.69
CA LEU A 259 7.30 7.08 13.83
C LEU A 259 8.21 6.04 14.47
N ASN A 260 7.74 5.46 15.57
CA ASN A 260 8.36 4.30 16.18
C ASN A 260 7.75 3.04 15.55
N ILE A 261 8.56 2.30 14.79
CA ILE A 261 8.11 1.08 14.12
C ILE A 261 8.86 -0.11 14.73
N GLY A 262 8.11 -1.00 15.36
CA GLY A 262 8.63 -2.25 15.93
C GLY A 262 8.19 -3.47 15.13
N ARG A 263 8.91 -4.57 15.28
CA ARG A 263 8.51 -5.90 14.79
C ARG A 263 8.05 -6.75 15.98
N ALA A 264 6.96 -7.47 15.79
CA ALA A 264 6.53 -8.54 16.70
C ALA A 264 6.78 -9.90 16.03
N ASN A 265 7.37 -10.83 16.78
CA ASN A 265 7.58 -12.22 16.36
C ASN A 265 6.51 -13.17 16.90
N SER A 266 5.75 -12.74 17.89
CA SER A 266 4.62 -13.47 18.45
C SER A 266 3.55 -12.50 18.97
N VAL A 267 2.37 -13.04 19.27
CA VAL A 267 1.24 -12.26 19.80
C VAL A 267 1.59 -11.62 21.15
N GLU A 268 2.42 -12.27 21.96
CA GLU A 268 2.85 -11.77 23.27
C GLU A 268 3.79 -10.56 23.16
N GLU A 269 4.44 -10.36 22.02
CA GLU A 269 5.29 -9.20 21.73
C GLU A 269 4.50 -7.98 21.21
N LEU A 270 3.18 -8.11 21.08
CA LEU A 270 2.32 -7.01 20.67
C LEU A 270 2.26 -5.91 21.75
N TRP A 271 2.54 -4.67 21.35
CA TRP A 271 2.43 -3.50 22.19
C TRP A 271 0.97 -3.28 22.60
N PRO A 272 0.71 -2.81 23.83
CA PRO A 272 -0.65 -2.47 24.23
C PRO A 272 -1.18 -1.35 23.36
N VAL A 273 -2.46 -1.42 22.98
CA VAL A 273 -3.12 -0.30 22.29
C VAL A 273 -3.19 0.87 23.25
N GLU A 274 -2.79 2.05 22.78
CA GLU A 274 -2.87 3.28 23.54
C GLU A 274 -3.99 4.17 23.02
N ASN A 275 -4.62 4.93 23.91
CA ASN A 275 -5.61 5.95 23.53
C ASN A 275 -4.93 7.25 23.06
N LYS A 276 -3.91 7.11 22.20
CA LYS A 276 -3.24 8.23 21.55
C LYS A 276 -3.64 8.26 20.07
N PRO A 277 -3.69 9.44 19.45
CA PRO A 277 -3.96 9.50 18.02
C PRO A 277 -2.82 8.83 17.24
N ILE A 278 -3.10 8.38 16.03
CA ILE A 278 -2.11 8.08 14.98
C ILE A 278 -2.68 8.48 13.62
N TYR A 279 -1.91 9.16 12.78
CA TYR A 279 -2.49 9.70 11.55
C TYR A 279 -2.64 8.65 10.45
N ARG A 280 -3.82 8.60 9.82
CA ARG A 280 -4.11 7.69 8.68
C ARG A 280 -3.13 7.88 7.54
N GLU A 281 -2.68 9.11 7.32
CA GLU A 281 -1.70 9.42 6.29
C GLU A 281 -0.31 8.83 6.60
N HIS A 282 0.06 8.71 7.88
CA HIS A 282 1.29 8.06 8.29
C HIS A 282 1.20 6.56 8.05
N ILE A 283 0.08 5.92 8.45
CA ILE A 283 -0.16 4.49 8.19
C ILE A 283 -0.18 4.20 6.69
N ALA A 284 -0.86 5.03 5.88
CA ALA A 284 -0.85 4.91 4.43
C ALA A 284 0.56 5.01 3.84
N ALA A 285 1.41 5.91 4.36
CA ALA A 285 2.79 6.01 3.95
C ALA A 285 3.60 4.77 4.37
N VAL A 286 3.37 4.23 5.57
CA VAL A 286 4.00 2.96 6.00
C VAL A 286 3.62 1.83 5.06
N CYS A 287 2.35 1.70 4.63
CA CYS A 287 1.93 0.67 3.68
C CYS A 287 2.76 0.70 2.38
N VAL A 288 2.97 1.89 1.82
CA VAL A 288 3.72 2.08 0.58
C VAL A 288 5.22 1.83 0.80
N GLN A 289 5.79 2.35 1.88
CA GLN A 289 7.20 2.14 2.17
C GLN A 289 7.51 0.68 2.52
N SER A 290 6.58 -0.05 3.15
CA SER A 290 6.71 -1.49 3.41
C SER A 290 6.87 -2.29 2.12
N LEU A 291 6.14 -1.96 1.05
CA LEU A 291 6.33 -2.59 -0.27
C LEU A 291 7.73 -2.32 -0.83
N MET A 292 8.29 -1.14 -0.53
CA MET A 292 9.58 -0.68 -1.05
C MET A 292 10.79 -1.16 -0.27
N THR A 293 10.67 -1.40 1.04
CA THR A 293 11.79 -1.70 1.94
C THR A 293 11.79 -3.13 2.45
N LEU A 294 10.62 -3.72 2.71
CA LEU A 294 10.56 -5.04 3.36
C LEU A 294 10.70 -6.19 2.37
N GLY A 295 11.08 -7.36 2.89
CA GLY A 295 11.17 -8.60 2.13
C GLY A 295 9.80 -9.04 1.58
N TRP A 296 9.78 -9.44 0.31
CA TRP A 296 8.55 -9.90 -0.36
C TRP A 296 8.21 -11.35 -0.06
N GLU A 297 9.16 -12.13 0.46
CA GLU A 297 8.99 -13.56 0.77
C GLU A 297 8.86 -13.81 2.29
N GLU A 298 8.93 -12.76 3.11
CA GLU A 298 8.90 -12.88 4.57
C GLU A 298 7.51 -12.51 5.12
N ASN A 299 7.06 -13.25 6.14
CA ASN A 299 5.93 -12.86 6.99
C ASN A 299 6.42 -11.94 8.10
N GLN A 300 5.74 -10.81 8.27
CA GLN A 300 6.12 -9.81 9.26
C GLN A 300 4.89 -9.17 9.89
N VAL A 301 4.92 -9.00 11.21
CA VAL A 301 3.97 -8.19 11.95
C VAL A 301 4.74 -6.96 12.44
N ILE A 302 4.34 -5.78 11.96
CA ILE A 302 4.93 -4.51 12.38
C ILE A 302 3.91 -3.68 13.15
N GLN A 303 4.40 -2.98 14.15
CA GLN A 303 3.63 -2.15 15.06
C GLN A 303 4.06 -0.72 14.88
N VAL A 304 3.11 0.20 14.70
CA VAL A 304 3.40 1.60 14.39
C VAL A 304 2.83 2.48 15.50
N ASP A 305 3.72 3.19 16.17
CA ASP A 305 3.40 4.24 17.13
C ASP A 305 3.93 5.58 16.61
N GLN A 306 3.28 6.67 17.00
CA GLN A 306 3.73 8.02 16.65
C GLN A 306 4.26 8.77 17.87
N SER A 307 5.38 9.45 17.68
CA SER A 307 5.90 10.39 18.68
C SER A 307 4.97 11.60 18.80
N PRO A 308 4.81 12.18 20.02
CA PRO A 308 4.15 13.47 20.19
C PRO A 308 4.89 14.63 19.51
N ASP A 309 6.17 14.46 19.16
CA ASP A 309 6.98 15.51 18.57
C ASP A 309 6.62 15.74 17.09
N VAL A 310 6.13 16.95 16.81
CA VAL A 310 5.81 17.39 15.46
C VAL A 310 7.08 17.85 14.74
N LEU A 311 7.28 17.34 13.53
CA LEU A 311 8.35 17.74 12.64
C LEU A 311 8.03 19.11 12.02
N ASP A 312 8.98 20.03 12.06
CA ASP A 312 8.84 21.32 11.39
C ASP A 312 9.00 21.14 9.87
N VAL A 313 7.88 21.16 9.15
CA VAL A 313 7.85 21.01 7.69
C VAL A 313 7.44 22.32 7.03
N ASP A 314 8.42 23.03 6.47
CA ASP A 314 8.17 24.18 5.59
C ASP A 314 7.73 23.71 4.20
N VAL A 315 6.42 23.54 4.03
CA VAL A 315 5.77 23.09 2.78
C VAL A 315 6.18 23.92 1.56
N LYS A 316 6.58 25.18 1.72
CA LYS A 316 7.01 26.05 0.62
C LYS A 316 8.40 25.69 0.08
N LYS A 317 9.24 25.05 0.89
CA LYS A 317 10.60 24.63 0.54
C LYS A 317 10.68 23.17 0.08
N VAL A 318 9.59 22.42 0.20
CA VAL A 318 9.53 21.01 -0.21
C VAL A 318 9.74 20.87 -1.72
N ASN A 319 10.78 20.12 -2.10
CA ASN A 319 10.98 19.69 -3.48
C ASN A 319 10.22 18.39 -3.74
N THR A 320 9.05 18.51 -4.35
CA THR A 320 8.15 17.37 -4.64
C THR A 320 8.65 16.42 -5.74
N GLY A 321 9.79 16.74 -6.37
CA GLY A 321 10.48 15.90 -7.34
C GLY A 321 11.53 14.98 -6.74
N LYS A 322 11.72 14.97 -5.41
CA LYS A 322 12.71 14.09 -4.74
C LYS A 322 12.10 12.97 -3.91
N GLU A 323 10.93 13.19 -3.33
CA GLU A 323 10.25 12.22 -2.47
C GLU A 323 8.77 12.07 -2.85
N TRP A 324 8.29 10.83 -2.80
CA TRP A 324 6.89 10.50 -3.09
C TRP A 324 5.95 10.94 -1.96
N CYS A 325 6.45 10.85 -0.73
CA CYS A 325 5.89 11.38 0.51
C CYS A 325 7.01 12.13 1.25
N VAL A 326 6.76 13.37 1.67
CA VAL A 326 7.76 14.15 2.42
C VAL A 326 8.10 13.42 3.72
N ASN A 327 9.40 13.33 4.02
CA ASN A 327 9.94 12.60 5.16
C ASN A 327 9.73 11.06 5.06
N SER A 328 9.53 10.50 3.86
CA SER A 328 9.45 9.04 3.68
C SER A 328 10.71 8.31 4.14
N SER A 329 11.86 8.99 4.14
CA SER A 329 13.14 8.47 4.64
C SER A 329 13.09 8.09 6.13
N ILE A 330 12.25 8.74 6.94
CA ILE A 330 12.04 8.36 8.35
C ILE A 330 11.48 6.94 8.41
N ILE A 331 10.42 6.67 7.64
CA ILE A 331 9.81 5.34 7.56
C ILE A 331 10.80 4.34 6.98
N GLN A 332 11.50 4.71 5.91
CA GLN A 332 12.48 3.83 5.26
C GLN A 332 13.56 3.38 6.25
N ASN A 333 14.13 4.30 7.02
CA ASN A 333 15.17 4.01 8.00
C ASN A 333 14.65 3.13 9.13
N SER A 334 13.45 3.43 9.67
CA SER A 334 12.84 2.62 10.71
C SER A 334 12.54 1.20 10.22
N LEU A 335 12.02 1.04 9.00
CA LEU A 335 11.74 -0.29 8.42
C LEU A 335 13.02 -1.06 8.08
N ALA A 336 14.06 -0.40 7.58
CA ALA A 336 15.35 -1.03 7.28
C ALA A 336 16.06 -1.52 8.55
N ALA A 337 15.79 -0.92 9.71
CA ALA A 337 16.31 -1.39 10.99
C ALA A 337 15.65 -2.69 11.50
N LEU A 338 14.50 -3.08 10.92
CA LEU A 338 13.77 -4.31 11.28
C LEU A 338 14.19 -5.54 10.47
N SER A 339 15.00 -5.33 9.44
CA SER A 339 15.27 -6.29 8.35
C SER A 339 16.65 -6.93 8.45
#